data_AF-A0A315Y3N4-F1
#
_entry.id   AF-A0A315Y3N4-F1
#
_cell.length_a   1.000
_cell.length_b   1.000
_cell.length_c   1.000
_cell.angle_alpha   90.00
_cell.angle_beta   90.00
_cell.angle_gamma   90.00
#
_symmetry.space_group_name_H-M   'P 1'
#
loop_
_entity.id
_entity.type
_entity.pdbx_description
1 polymer ?
#
loop_
_entity_poly.entity_id
_entity_poly.type
_entity_poly.pdbx_seq_one_letter_code
_entity_poly.pdbx_strand_id
1 'polypeptide(L)'
;MENEKINIEEIMAEIKQSIKEQGLTADMLSFEDVPYKKNAQSGSASEALDYVSTHYYIQPYKELQGNPVKVFIKKVIRKLTKFYVEPVVFEQNDFNANAVTVMKSLAESGSADLGGRVETLELANKELIIRLDKLERENAELRRLISKETTR
;
A
#
# COMPACT_ATOMS: atom_id res chain seq x y z
N MET A 1 -49.56 -5.71 -16.05
CA MET A 1 -48.43 -6.15 -15.20
C MET A 1 -48.13 -4.99 -14.29
N GLU A 2 -48.51 -5.13 -13.02
CA GLU A 2 -48.48 -4.06 -12.02
C GLU A 2 -47.04 -3.68 -11.68
N ASN A 3 -46.73 -2.39 -11.79
CA ASN A 3 -45.50 -1.80 -11.29
C ASN A 3 -45.58 -1.77 -9.76
N GLU A 4 -44.92 -2.71 -9.09
CA GLU A 4 -44.61 -2.56 -7.68
C GLU A 4 -43.72 -1.32 -7.51
N LYS A 5 -44.27 -0.30 -6.85
CA LYS A 5 -43.55 0.92 -6.48
C LYS A 5 -42.44 0.54 -5.51
N ILE A 6 -41.20 0.47 -6.01
CA ILE A 6 -40.01 0.30 -5.18
C ILE A 6 -39.92 1.47 -4.20
N ASN A 7 -40.20 1.21 -2.93
CA ASN A 7 -40.17 2.20 -1.86
C ASN A 7 -38.75 2.35 -1.32
N ILE A 8 -38.05 3.39 -1.77
CA ILE A 8 -36.65 3.65 -1.43
C ILE A 8 -36.48 3.86 0.09
N GLU A 9 -37.47 4.44 0.75
CA GLU A 9 -37.42 4.70 2.20
C GLU A 9 -37.44 3.39 3.01
N GLU A 10 -38.21 2.42 2.53
CA GLU A 10 -38.34 1.09 3.12
C GLU A 10 -37.06 0.29 2.91
N ILE A 11 -36.46 0.34 1.71
CA ILE A 11 -35.17 -0.29 1.41
C ILE A 11 -34.04 0.31 2.27
N MET A 12 -34.00 1.64 2.42
CA MET A 12 -32.99 2.30 3.25
C MET A 12 -33.19 2.03 4.75
N ALA A 13 -34.44 1.85 5.18
CA ALA A 13 -34.75 1.44 6.54
C ALA A 13 -34.32 -0.02 6.79
N GLU A 14 -34.59 -0.92 5.85
CA GLU A 14 -34.21 -2.33 5.89
C GLU A 14 -32.69 -2.52 5.91
N ILE A 15 -31.95 -1.77 5.07
CA ILE A 15 -30.48 -1.78 5.07
C ILE A 15 -29.92 -1.31 6.42
N LYS A 16 -30.45 -0.20 6.96
CA LYS A 16 -30.01 0.32 8.27
C LYS A 16 -30.33 -0.64 9.41
N GLN A 17 -31.48 -1.32 9.34
CA GLN A 17 -31.88 -2.32 10.33
C GLN A 17 -31.00 -3.56 10.24
N SER A 18 -30.70 -4.05 9.04
CA SER A 18 -29.80 -5.19 8.81
C SER A 18 -28.38 -4.94 9.32
N ILE A 19 -27.82 -3.75 9.08
CA ILE A 19 -26.50 -3.34 9.60
C ILE A 19 -26.50 -3.33 11.14
N LYS A 20 -27.61 -2.90 11.75
CA LYS A 20 -27.77 -2.83 13.22
C LYS A 20 -27.98 -4.20 13.85
N GLU A 21 -28.76 -5.08 13.22
CA GLU A 21 -29.00 -6.46 13.69
C GLU A 21 -27.76 -7.35 13.57
N GLN A 22 -26.95 -7.13 12.53
CA GLN A 22 -25.66 -7.82 12.35
C GLN A 22 -24.52 -7.22 13.19
N GLY A 23 -24.78 -6.14 13.95
CA GLY A 23 -23.81 -5.54 14.87
C GLY A 23 -22.59 -4.90 14.21
N LEU A 24 -22.66 -4.59 12.91
CA LEU A 24 -21.58 -3.96 12.16
C LEU A 24 -21.47 -2.47 12.55
N THR A 25 -20.74 -2.20 13.63
CA THR A 25 -20.33 -0.83 13.98
C THR A 25 -19.14 -0.43 13.11
N ALA A 26 -19.03 0.86 12.76
CA ALA A 26 -17.88 1.40 12.02
C ALA A 26 -16.52 1.15 12.70
N ASP A 27 -16.55 0.76 13.98
CA ASP A 27 -15.44 0.32 14.81
C ASP A 27 -14.89 -1.06 14.40
N MET A 28 -15.73 -1.97 13.85
CA MET A 28 -15.33 -3.32 13.41
C MET A 28 -14.53 -3.35 12.07
N LEU A 29 -14.33 -2.19 11.45
CA LEU A 29 -13.47 -2.02 10.26
C LEU A 29 -12.07 -1.48 10.61
N SER A 30 -11.78 -1.26 11.89
CA SER A 30 -10.44 -0.84 12.34
C SER A 30 -9.49 -2.03 12.43
N PHE A 31 -8.42 -2.01 11.65
CA PHE A 31 -7.31 -2.99 11.72
C PHE A 31 -6.41 -2.80 12.96
N GLU A 32 -6.89 -2.11 14.00
CA GLU A 32 -6.08 -1.78 15.19
C GLU A 32 -5.83 -2.99 16.12
N ASP A 33 -6.71 -4.00 16.10
CA ASP A 33 -6.68 -5.12 17.05
C ASP A 33 -5.85 -6.34 16.60
N VAL A 34 -5.05 -6.24 15.53
CA VAL A 34 -4.07 -7.30 15.23
C VAL A 34 -2.85 -7.08 16.14
N PRO A 35 -2.56 -7.97 17.12
CA PRO A 35 -1.37 -7.85 17.94
C PRO A 35 -0.12 -8.13 17.10
N TYR A 36 0.31 -7.15 16.31
CA TYR A 36 1.56 -7.19 15.59
C TYR A 36 2.66 -6.79 16.57
N LYS A 37 3.47 -7.78 17.00
CA LYS A 37 4.71 -7.50 17.73
C LYS A 37 5.59 -6.64 16.83
N LYS A 38 5.65 -5.35 17.13
CA LYS A 38 6.51 -4.38 16.45
C LYS A 38 7.96 -4.74 16.74
N ASN A 39 8.59 -5.47 15.81
CA ASN A 39 10.03 -5.69 15.82
C ASN A 39 10.71 -4.31 15.80
N ALA A 40 11.75 -4.10 16.61
CA ALA A 40 12.35 -2.80 16.91
C ALA A 40 12.99 -2.03 15.71
N GLN A 41 12.78 -2.46 14.47
CA GLN A 41 13.12 -1.73 13.25
C GLN A 41 11.90 -0.94 12.80
N SER A 42 11.57 0.11 13.56
CA SER A 42 10.44 1.02 13.27
C SER A 42 10.84 2.04 12.21
N GLY A 43 11.08 1.60 10.98
CA GLY A 43 11.25 2.45 9.79
C GLY A 43 10.18 2.13 8.74
N SER A 44 9.83 3.09 7.89
CA SER A 44 8.96 2.81 6.72
C SER A 44 9.61 1.76 5.83
N ALA A 45 8.82 0.94 5.13
CA ALA A 45 9.36 0.02 4.12
C ALA A 45 10.19 0.77 3.05
N SER A 46 9.83 2.02 2.75
CA SER A 46 10.58 2.87 1.82
C SER A 46 11.94 3.30 2.41
N GLU A 47 12.01 3.59 3.71
CA GLU A 47 13.24 3.96 4.40
C GLU A 47 14.19 2.76 4.53
N ALA A 48 13.64 1.58 4.83
CA ALA A 48 14.39 0.34 4.82
C ALA A 48 14.93 0.01 3.42
N LEU A 49 14.13 0.24 2.37
CA LEU A 49 14.55 0.03 0.98
C LEU A 49 15.69 0.98 0.58
N ASP A 50 15.59 2.25 0.95
CA ASP A 50 16.64 3.25 0.69
C ASP A 50 17.94 2.92 1.44
N TYR A 51 17.82 2.47 2.70
CA TYR A 51 18.94 1.99 3.48
C TYR A 51 19.66 0.81 2.79
N VAL A 52 18.92 -0.23 2.42
CA VAL A 52 19.52 -1.42 1.78
C VAL A 52 20.08 -1.07 0.40
N SER A 53 19.41 -0.20 -0.36
CA SER A 53 19.91 0.28 -1.66
C SER A 53 21.21 1.05 -1.55
N THR A 54 21.47 1.71 -0.42
CA THR A 54 22.71 2.46 -0.17
C THR A 54 23.82 1.57 0.40
N HIS A 55 23.46 0.52 1.15
CA HIS A 55 24.41 -0.29 1.93
C HIS A 55 24.59 -1.74 1.43
N TYR A 56 24.08 -2.08 0.25
CA TYR A 56 24.20 -3.44 -0.30
C TYR A 56 25.64 -3.88 -0.54
N TYR A 57 26.54 -2.93 -0.81
CA TYR A 57 27.94 -3.18 -1.13
C TYR A 57 28.81 -3.25 0.13
N ILE A 58 29.42 -4.41 0.34
CA ILE A 58 30.33 -4.68 1.44
C ILE A 58 31.76 -4.64 0.91
N GLN A 59 32.57 -3.73 1.44
CA GLN A 59 34.00 -3.68 1.12
C GLN A 59 34.75 -4.81 1.86
N PRO A 60 35.44 -5.73 1.15
CA PRO A 60 36.18 -6.83 1.79
C PRO A 60 37.33 -6.34 2.70
N TYR A 61 37.88 -5.16 2.39
CA TYR A 61 39.07 -4.61 3.04
C TYR A 61 38.81 -3.34 3.84
N LYS A 62 37.97 -3.42 4.86
CA LYS A 62 37.84 -2.33 5.84
C LYS A 62 39.18 -2.07 6.55
N GLU A 63 39.43 -0.81 6.88
CA GLU A 63 40.64 -0.41 7.59
C GLU A 63 40.79 -1.14 8.94
N LEU A 64 42.01 -1.57 9.23
CA LEU A 64 42.33 -2.26 10.48
C LEU A 64 42.73 -1.23 11.54
N GLN A 65 41.88 -1.04 12.54
CA GLN A 65 42.17 -0.16 13.67
C GLN A 65 42.81 -0.91 14.86
N GLY A 66 43.66 -0.19 15.60
CA GLY A 66 44.28 -0.64 16.86
C GLY A 66 45.80 -0.47 16.93
N ASN A 67 46.40 -1.04 17.98
CA ASN A 67 47.85 -1.03 18.21
C ASN A 67 48.61 -1.67 17.03
N PRO A 68 49.78 -1.12 16.60
CA PRO A 68 50.61 -1.63 15.51
C PRO A 68 50.85 -3.14 15.50
N VAL A 69 51.11 -3.76 16.65
CA VAL A 69 51.36 -5.21 16.74
C VAL A 69 50.09 -6.00 16.40
N LYS A 70 48.94 -5.57 16.92
CA LYS A 70 47.65 -6.19 16.61
C LYS A 70 47.29 -6.01 15.14
N VAL A 71 47.56 -4.85 14.56
CA VAL A 71 47.33 -4.59 13.14
C VAL A 71 48.22 -5.48 12.27
N PHE A 72 49.47 -5.71 12.64
CA PHE A 72 50.36 -6.64 11.94
C PHE A 72 49.80 -8.06 11.93
N ILE A 73 49.40 -8.59 13.10
CA ILE A 73 48.80 -9.94 13.20
C ILE A 73 47.51 -10.02 12.35
N LYS A 74 46.63 -9.01 12.44
CA LYS A 74 45.40 -8.95 11.63
C LYS A 74 45.70 -8.91 10.12
N LYS A 75 46.77 -8.23 9.69
CA LYS A 75 47.22 -8.22 8.27
C LYS A 75 47.66 -9.61 7.81
N VAL A 76 48.38 -10.36 8.64
CA VAL A 76 48.82 -11.73 8.33
C VAL A 76 47.60 -12.65 8.19
N ILE A 77 46.69 -12.64 9.17
CA ILE A 77 45.45 -13.44 9.10
C ILE A 77 44.67 -13.11 7.84
N ARG A 78 44.48 -11.82 7.53
CA ARG A 78 43.77 -11.36 6.34
C ARG A 78 44.44 -11.83 5.04
N LYS A 79 45.77 -11.89 5.00
CA LYS A 79 46.51 -12.41 3.84
C LYS A 79 46.26 -13.91 3.66
N LEU A 80 46.25 -14.67 4.76
CA LEU A 80 46.02 -16.12 4.75
C LEU A 80 44.59 -16.50 4.40
N THR A 81 43.59 -15.71 4.83
CA THR A 81 42.17 -15.98 4.55
C THR A 81 41.66 -15.31 3.27
N LYS A 82 42.48 -14.48 2.61
CA LYS A 82 42.11 -13.69 1.44
C LYS A 82 41.40 -14.51 0.35
N PHE A 83 41.97 -15.66 0.00
CA PHE A 83 41.47 -16.50 -1.11
C PHE A 83 40.03 -17.02 -0.89
N TYR A 84 39.58 -17.09 0.36
CA TYR A 84 38.24 -17.57 0.72
C TYR A 84 37.30 -16.41 1.00
N VAL A 85 37.75 -15.40 1.75
CA VAL A 85 36.88 -14.28 2.16
C VAL A 85 36.56 -13.37 0.98
N GLU A 86 37.52 -13.11 0.09
CA GLU A 86 37.32 -12.17 -1.01
C GLU A 86 36.25 -12.65 -2.02
N PRO A 87 36.30 -13.89 -2.55
CA PRO A 87 35.24 -14.40 -3.44
C PRO A 87 33.86 -14.40 -2.79
N VAL A 88 33.76 -14.84 -1.53
CA VAL A 88 32.48 -14.91 -0.80
C VAL A 88 31.86 -13.51 -0.65
N VAL A 89 32.66 -12.49 -0.34
CA VAL A 89 32.15 -11.11 -0.22
C VAL A 89 31.71 -10.58 -1.59
N PHE A 90 32.43 -10.90 -2.67
CA PHE A 90 32.01 -10.51 -4.02
C PHE A 90 30.69 -11.17 -4.43
N GLU A 91 30.56 -12.49 -4.27
CA GLU A 91 29.31 -13.20 -4.56
C GLU A 91 28.14 -12.67 -3.72
N GLN A 92 28.39 -12.32 -2.46
CA GLN A 92 27.38 -11.73 -1.60
C GLN A 92 27.01 -10.32 -2.03
N ASN A 93 27.95 -9.51 -2.51
CA ASN A 93 27.65 -8.20 -3.07
C ASN A 93 26.80 -8.32 -4.34
N ASP A 94 27.08 -9.30 -5.20
CA ASP A 94 26.30 -9.57 -6.41
C ASP A 94 24.88 -10.02 -6.05
N PHE A 95 24.74 -10.91 -5.07
CA PHE A 95 23.43 -11.30 -4.56
C PHE A 95 22.67 -10.10 -3.96
N ASN A 96 23.33 -9.30 -3.13
CA ASN A 96 22.72 -8.13 -2.50
C ASN A 96 22.27 -7.09 -3.53
N ALA A 97 23.06 -6.89 -4.59
CA ALA A 97 22.69 -6.00 -5.69
C ALA A 97 21.41 -6.47 -6.39
N ASN A 98 21.33 -7.75 -6.74
CA ASN A 98 20.14 -8.34 -7.34
C ASN A 98 18.92 -8.26 -6.40
N ALA A 99 19.11 -8.53 -5.11
CA ALA A 99 18.05 -8.41 -4.12
C ALA A 99 17.49 -6.99 -4.04
N VAL A 100 18.36 -5.97 -4.01
CA VAL A 100 17.95 -4.55 -4.05
C VAL A 100 17.16 -4.25 -5.33
N THR A 101 17.64 -4.69 -6.48
CA THR A 101 16.94 -4.46 -7.76
C THR A 101 15.53 -5.05 -7.75
N VAL A 102 15.38 -6.28 -7.27
CA VAL A 102 14.06 -6.94 -7.15
C VAL A 102 13.16 -6.19 -6.18
N MET A 103 13.66 -5.85 -4.98
CA MET A 103 12.88 -5.12 -3.98
C MET A 103 12.42 -3.75 -4.50
N LYS A 104 13.28 -3.03 -5.21
CA LYS A 104 12.95 -1.75 -5.83
C LYS A 104 11.89 -1.90 -6.92
N SER A 105 12.04 -2.89 -7.80
CA SER A 105 11.06 -3.17 -8.85
C SER A 105 9.70 -3.55 -8.29
N LEU A 106 9.65 -4.32 -7.19
CA LEU A 106 8.39 -4.66 -6.52
C LEU A 106 7.73 -3.44 -5.86
N ALA A 107 8.51 -2.57 -5.24
CA ALA A 107 8.00 -1.33 -4.64
C ALA A 107 7.43 -0.37 -5.71
N GLU A 108 8.12 -0.25 -6.85
CA GLU A 108 7.69 0.60 -7.97
C GLU A 108 6.47 0.02 -8.69
N SER A 109 6.42 -1.29 -8.93
CA SER A 109 5.29 -1.94 -9.61
C SER A 109 4.02 -1.93 -8.76
N GLY A 110 4.12 -2.23 -7.46
CA GLY A 110 2.97 -2.17 -6.56
C GLY A 110 2.42 -0.75 -6.40
N SER A 111 3.29 0.26 -6.30
CA SER A 111 2.84 1.66 -6.23
C SER A 111 2.22 2.14 -7.54
N ALA A 112 2.77 1.76 -8.70
CA ALA A 112 2.21 2.10 -10.00
C ALA A 112 0.84 1.46 -10.26
N ASP A 113 0.67 0.17 -9.95
CA ASP A 113 -0.60 -0.54 -10.11
C ASP A 113 -1.69 0.04 -9.19
N LEU A 114 -1.36 0.29 -7.92
CA LEU A 114 -2.28 0.93 -6.98
C LEU A 114 -2.65 2.34 -7.43
N GLY A 115 -1.70 3.12 -7.93
CA GLY A 115 -1.94 4.47 -8.46
C GLY A 115 -2.93 4.48 -9.63
N GLY A 116 -2.73 3.60 -10.61
CA GLY A 116 -3.64 3.49 -11.77
C GLY A 116 -5.06 3.05 -11.38
N ARG A 117 -5.18 2.13 -10.40
CA ARG A 117 -6.48 1.72 -9.86
C ARG A 117 -7.20 2.84 -9.13
N VAL A 118 -6.47 3.65 -8.36
CA VAL A 118 -7.03 4.84 -7.69
C VAL A 118 -7.53 5.85 -8.72
N GLU A 119 -6.74 6.16 -9.75
CA GLU A 119 -7.14 7.08 -10.82
C GLU A 119 -8.42 6.59 -11.53
N THR A 120 -8.48 5.30 -11.86
CA THR A 120 -9.66 4.69 -12.49
C THR A 120 -10.90 4.81 -11.60
N LEU A 121 -10.75 4.57 -10.29
CA LEU A 121 -11.85 4.72 -9.33
C LEU A 121 -12.29 6.18 -9.16
N GLU A 122 -11.36 7.14 -9.19
CA GLU A 122 -11.69 8.56 -9.14
C GLU A 122 -12.48 9.01 -10.37
N LEU A 123 -12.12 8.52 -11.57
CA LEU A 123 -12.85 8.79 -12.80
C LEU A 123 -14.26 8.19 -12.76
N ALA A 124 -14.38 6.93 -12.34
CA ALA A 124 -15.68 6.26 -12.19
C ALA A 124 -16.58 7.00 -11.18
N ASN A 125 -16.03 7.45 -10.05
CA ASN A 125 -16.78 8.25 -9.08
C ASN A 125 -17.26 9.59 -9.67
N LYS A 126 -16.40 10.30 -10.43
CA LYS A 126 -16.80 11.55 -11.10
C LYS A 126 -17.93 11.31 -12.10
N GLU A 127 -17.87 10.24 -12.87
CA GLU A 127 -18.94 9.88 -13.82
C GLU A 127 -20.26 9.59 -13.09
N LEU A 128 -20.21 8.82 -12.00
CA LEU A 128 -21.39 8.52 -11.19
C LEU A 128 -22.02 9.79 -10.60
N ILE A 129 -21.20 10.74 -10.12
CA ILE A 129 -21.68 12.04 -9.63
C ILE A 129 -22.40 12.83 -10.72
N ILE A 130 -21.84 12.90 -11.92
CA ILE A 130 -22.47 13.59 -13.06
C ILE A 130 -23.81 12.94 -13.42
N ARG A 131 -23.86 11.60 -13.41
CA ARG A 131 -25.09 10.86 -13.71
C ARG A 131 -26.16 11.07 -12.64
N LEU A 132 -25.77 11.14 -11.37
CA LEU A 132 -26.66 11.49 -10.26
C LEU A 132 -27.25 12.88 -10.44
N ASP A 133 -26.43 13.91 -10.71
CA ASP A 133 -26.93 15.29 -10.93
C ASP A 133 -27.91 15.34 -12.11
N LYS A 134 -27.62 14.61 -13.19
CA LYS A 134 -28.55 14.52 -14.33
C LYS A 134 -29.90 13.89 -13.93
N LEU A 135 -29.87 12.77 -13.21
CA LEU A 135 -31.08 12.09 -12.73
C LEU A 135 -31.86 12.94 -11.72
N GLU A 136 -31.18 13.69 -10.86
CA GLU A 136 -31.80 14.63 -9.93
C GLU A 136 -32.54 15.76 -10.66
N ARG A 137 -31.92 16.33 -11.71
CA ARG A 137 -32.55 17.35 -12.55
C ARG A 137 -33.77 16.81 -13.30
N GLU A 138 -33.65 15.65 -13.93
CA GLU A 138 -34.76 14.99 -14.62
C GLU A 138 -35.92 14.70 -13.65
N ASN A 139 -35.63 14.16 -12.45
CA ASN A 139 -36.64 13.93 -11.42
C ASN A 139 -37.29 15.24 -10.94
N ALA A 140 -36.52 16.32 -10.78
CA ALA A 140 -37.05 17.62 -10.39
C ALA A 140 -37.99 18.20 -11.47
N GLU A 141 -37.65 18.02 -12.74
CA GLU A 141 -38.48 18.45 -13.87
C GLU A 141 -39.77 17.64 -13.97
N LEU A 142 -39.68 16.31 -13.86
CA LEU A 142 -40.85 15.43 -13.83
C LEU A 142 -41.79 15.77 -12.66
N ARG A 143 -41.24 16.02 -11.46
CA ARG A 143 -42.04 16.45 -10.30
C ARG A 143 -42.76 17.77 -10.56
N ARG A 144 -42.13 18.73 -11.25
CA ARG A 144 -42.76 20.01 -11.65
C ARG A 144 -43.87 19.83 -12.68
N LEU A 145 -43.69 18.91 -13.64
CA LEU A 145 -44.71 18.60 -14.65
C LEU A 145 -45.94 17.94 -14.01
N ILE A 146 -45.73 16.95 -13.14
CA ILE A 146 -46.80 16.29 -12.40
C ILE A 146 -47.56 17.31 -11.54
N SER A 147 -46.87 18.19 -10.80
CA SER A 147 -47.57 19.20 -9.99
C SER A 147 -48.42 20.16 -10.83
N LYS A 148 -48.02 20.45 -12.07
CA LYS A 148 -48.80 21.29 -13.00
C LYS A 148 -50.04 20.56 -13.53
N GLU A 149 -49.96 19.27 -13.78
CA GLU A 149 -51.13 18.47 -14.20
C GLU A 149 -52.14 18.29 -13.06
N THR A 150 -51.69 18.05 -11.83
CA THR A 150 -52.60 17.83 -10.67
C THR A 150 -53.32 19.09 -10.19
N THR A 151 -52.88 20.30 -10.63
CA THR A 151 -53.51 21.58 -10.24
C THR A 151 -54.50 22.11 -11.30
N ARG A 152 -54.76 21.34 -12.37
CA ARG A 152 -55.83 21.58 -13.34
C ARG A 152 -57.05 20.72 -13.04
#